data_AF-A0A9E2RIT3-F1
#
_entry.id   AF-A0A9E2RIT3-F1
#
_cell.length_a   1.000
_cell.length_b   1.000
_cell.length_c   1.000
_cell.angle_alpha   90.00
_cell.angle_beta   90.00
_cell.angle_gamma   90.00
#
_symmetry.space_group_name_H-M   'P 1'
#
loop_
_entity.id
_entity.type
_entity.pdbx_description
1 polymer ?
#
loop_
_entity_poly.entity_id
_entity_poly.type
_entity_poly.pdbx_seq_one_letter_code
_entity_poly.pdbx_strand_id
1 'polypeptide(L)'
;MPTPTVLLLTPPLTQLNTPYPATAYLTGFLRGRGIEASQADLGIEMVLRIFSRSGLQALFEQVRGHKDELPGEARQMLAVEPAYLNAIEPVIEFLQGRNPSLALLLARPGFLPQGPRFAGHRGSAASSRALSEQDRAKRFATLYLEDLADLIQATVSPHFALSRYAEHIARAASSFETIIDAVAVPPTLTDQFMLESLWEHLERLNPSLVALTVPFPGNLYAAFRLAHSIKNRRPGITIALGGGYANTELRRLSDPRVFDYVDYVTLDDGERPLLSLIEYLAGARPRRQLCRTFYRDKDRVVFANDASDREFSMGEVGCPTYSGLALGRYLTILDSTNPMHRLWSEG
;
A
#
# COMPACT_ATOMS: atom_id res chain seq x y z
N MET A 1 -30.30 -4.19 -12.51
CA MET A 1 -29.63 -2.99 -11.96
C MET A 1 -28.54 -2.58 -12.96
N PRO A 2 -28.06 -1.32 -13.00
CA PRO A 2 -26.92 -0.98 -13.86
C PRO A 2 -25.69 -1.82 -13.49
N THR A 3 -24.85 -2.14 -14.48
CA THR A 3 -23.58 -2.83 -14.23
C THR A 3 -22.71 -1.98 -13.31
N PRO A 4 -22.14 -2.55 -12.24
CA PRO A 4 -21.27 -1.81 -11.34
C PRO A 4 -20.07 -1.16 -12.04
N THR A 5 -19.77 0.08 -11.67
CA THR A 5 -18.46 0.70 -11.89
C THR A 5 -17.50 0.26 -10.79
N VAL A 6 -16.29 -0.14 -11.17
CA VAL A 6 -15.33 -0.84 -10.31
C VAL A 6 -14.10 0.01 -10.06
N LEU A 7 -13.69 0.14 -8.79
CA LEU A 7 -12.39 0.70 -8.40
C LEU A 7 -11.57 -0.37 -7.68
N LEU A 8 -10.44 -0.76 -8.27
CA LEU A 8 -9.49 -1.70 -7.69
C LEU A 8 -8.40 -0.92 -6.94
N LEU A 9 -8.18 -1.25 -5.66
CA LEU A 9 -7.23 -0.55 -4.81
C LEU A 9 -6.21 -1.52 -4.24
N THR A 10 -4.94 -1.14 -4.37
CA THR A 10 -3.84 -1.74 -3.61
C THR A 10 -3.65 -0.94 -2.31
N PRO A 11 -3.93 -1.53 -1.13
CA PRO A 11 -3.63 -0.88 0.15
C PRO A 11 -2.11 -0.75 0.35
N PRO A 12 -1.66 0.21 1.18
CA PRO A 12 -0.24 0.39 1.52
C PRO A 12 0.47 -0.84 2.06
N LEU A 13 1.82 -0.75 2.09
CA LEU A 13 2.76 -1.78 2.58
C LEU A 13 2.96 -2.96 1.60
N THR A 14 2.92 -2.67 0.30
CA THR A 14 3.41 -3.55 -0.77
C THR A 14 4.86 -3.17 -1.14
N GLN A 15 5.15 -2.92 -2.42
CA GLN A 15 6.44 -2.50 -2.95
C GLN A 15 6.40 -1.03 -3.33
N LEU A 16 7.51 -0.32 -3.13
CA LEU A 16 7.63 1.12 -3.47
C LEU A 16 8.30 1.35 -4.82
N ASN A 17 8.93 0.33 -5.39
CA ASN A 17 9.64 0.39 -6.66
C ASN A 17 8.77 0.04 -7.87
N THR A 18 7.68 -0.71 -7.67
CA THR A 18 6.81 -1.14 -8.76
C THR A 18 5.39 -1.39 -8.27
N PRO A 19 4.35 -1.15 -9.10
CA PRO A 19 3.00 -1.53 -8.74
C PRO A 19 2.87 -3.04 -8.54
N TYR A 20 2.11 -3.45 -7.52
CA TYR A 20 1.72 -4.85 -7.39
C TYR A 20 0.81 -5.25 -8.58
N PRO A 21 1.07 -6.37 -9.27
CA PRO A 21 0.46 -6.63 -10.58
C PRO A 21 -1.04 -6.91 -10.56
N ALA A 22 -1.62 -7.34 -9.44
CA ALA A 22 -3.00 -7.86 -9.42
C ALA A 22 -4.05 -6.87 -9.96
N THR A 23 -3.99 -5.58 -9.60
CA THR A 23 -4.96 -4.61 -10.12
C THR A 23 -4.79 -4.41 -11.63
N ALA A 24 -3.56 -4.47 -12.16
CA ALA A 24 -3.31 -4.26 -13.58
C ALA A 24 -3.92 -5.40 -14.43
N TYR A 25 -3.78 -6.64 -13.98
CA TYR A 25 -4.40 -7.81 -14.62
C TYR A 25 -5.92 -7.75 -14.53
N LEU A 26 -6.48 -7.58 -13.33
CA LEU A 26 -7.92 -7.54 -13.12
C LEU A 26 -8.60 -6.35 -13.84
N THR A 27 -7.97 -5.18 -13.86
CA THR A 27 -8.47 -4.02 -14.60
C THR A 27 -8.48 -4.29 -16.10
N GLY A 28 -7.42 -4.89 -16.64
CA GLY A 28 -7.34 -5.27 -18.06
C GLY A 28 -8.43 -6.27 -18.43
N PHE A 29 -8.57 -7.31 -17.62
CA PHE A 29 -9.61 -8.34 -17.75
C PHE A 29 -11.03 -7.77 -17.77
N LEU A 30 -11.37 -6.91 -16.80
CA LEU A 30 -12.70 -6.30 -16.69
C LEU A 30 -12.99 -5.36 -17.86
N ARG A 31 -12.04 -4.50 -18.23
CA ARG A 31 -12.19 -3.59 -19.38
C ARG A 31 -12.33 -4.36 -20.70
N GLY A 32 -11.62 -5.48 -20.85
CA GLY A 32 -11.78 -6.38 -22.00
C GLY A 32 -13.19 -6.96 -22.14
N ARG A 33 -14.00 -6.92 -21.07
CA ARG A 33 -15.41 -7.34 -21.05
C ARG A 33 -16.40 -6.16 -21.06
N GLY A 34 -15.92 -4.95 -21.33
CA GLY A 34 -16.77 -3.75 -21.37
C GLY A 34 -17.22 -3.27 -19.99
N ILE A 35 -16.59 -3.73 -18.90
CA ILE A 35 -16.87 -3.27 -17.55
C ILE A 35 -16.01 -2.04 -17.25
N GLU A 36 -16.65 -0.97 -16.77
CA GLU A 36 -15.96 0.24 -16.34
C GLU A 36 -15.14 -0.04 -15.07
N ALA A 37 -13.83 -0.18 -15.24
CA ALA A 37 -12.90 -0.44 -14.16
C ALA A 37 -11.78 0.62 -14.11
N SER A 38 -11.46 1.08 -12.91
CA SER A 38 -10.33 1.96 -12.58
C SER A 38 -9.46 1.32 -11.50
N GLN A 39 -8.22 1.76 -11.38
CA GLN A 39 -7.28 1.27 -10.37
C GLN A 39 -6.47 2.40 -9.75
N ALA A 40 -6.01 2.19 -8.52
CA ALA A 40 -5.06 3.06 -7.83
C ALA A 40 -4.19 2.26 -6.86
N ASP A 41 -2.99 2.80 -6.58
CA ASP A 41 -2.07 2.25 -5.59
C ASP A 41 -1.94 3.26 -4.46
N LEU A 42 -2.69 3.01 -3.38
CA LEU A 42 -2.72 3.90 -2.23
C LEU A 42 -1.41 3.82 -1.42
N GLY A 43 -0.60 2.77 -1.62
CA GLY A 43 0.70 2.62 -0.99
C GLY A 43 1.68 3.67 -1.47
N ILE A 44 1.92 3.76 -2.78
CA ILE A 44 2.83 4.77 -3.32
C ILE A 44 2.28 6.20 -3.11
N GLU A 45 0.96 6.39 -3.20
CA GLU A 45 0.34 7.69 -2.98
C GLU A 45 0.52 8.18 -1.53
N MET A 46 0.25 7.32 -0.55
CA MET A 46 0.50 7.61 0.87
C MET A 46 1.98 7.91 1.12
N VAL A 47 2.89 7.09 0.59
CA VAL A 47 4.34 7.28 0.80
C VAL A 47 4.83 8.61 0.23
N LEU A 48 4.38 9.00 -0.96
CA LEU A 48 4.75 10.30 -1.54
C LEU A 48 4.08 11.48 -0.85
N ARG A 49 2.88 11.27 -0.29
CA ARG A 49 2.23 12.28 0.54
C ARG A 49 3.01 12.52 1.83
N ILE A 50 3.51 11.46 2.48
CA ILE A 50 4.41 11.53 3.65
C ILE A 50 5.72 12.22 3.25
N PHE A 51 6.39 11.71 2.22
CA PHE A 51 7.67 12.19 1.72
C PHE A 51 7.52 13.36 0.75
N SER A 52 6.78 14.35 1.19
CA SER A 52 6.69 15.66 0.57
C SER A 52 7.06 16.72 1.59
N ARG A 53 7.34 17.94 1.14
CA ARG A 53 7.63 19.04 2.08
C ARG A 53 6.48 19.26 3.06
N SER A 54 5.24 19.25 2.57
CA SER A 54 4.04 19.43 3.39
C SER A 54 3.75 18.22 4.29
N GLY A 55 4.01 17.01 3.82
CA GLY A 55 3.92 15.78 4.63
C GLY A 55 4.88 15.79 5.81
N LEU A 56 6.14 16.14 5.57
CA LEU A 56 7.14 16.26 6.64
C LEU A 56 6.84 17.40 7.60
N GLN A 57 6.30 18.53 7.12
CA GLN A 57 5.86 19.63 7.99
C GLN A 57 4.80 19.15 8.99
N ALA A 58 3.76 18.45 8.50
CA ALA A 58 2.72 17.88 9.35
C ALA A 58 3.28 16.84 10.34
N LEU A 59 4.21 15.99 9.89
CA LEU A 59 4.92 15.05 10.75
C LEU A 59 5.64 15.77 11.89
N PHE A 60 6.51 16.74 11.58
CA PHE A 60 7.27 17.45 12.60
C PHE A 60 6.38 18.26 13.55
N GLU A 61 5.29 18.85 13.06
CA GLU A 61 4.28 19.49 13.89
C GLU A 61 3.67 18.52 14.90
N GLN A 62 3.27 17.33 14.46
CA GLN A 62 2.72 16.31 15.36
C GLN A 62 3.78 15.80 16.36
N VAL A 63 5.02 15.60 15.93
CA VAL A 63 6.13 15.19 16.83
C VAL A 63 6.37 16.24 17.91
N ARG A 64 6.33 17.54 17.57
CA ARG A 64 6.46 18.64 18.56
C ARG A 64 5.34 18.65 19.59
N GLY A 65 4.17 18.08 19.28
CA GLY A 65 3.05 17.93 20.21
C GLY A 65 3.32 16.95 21.37
N HIS A 66 4.28 16.03 21.21
CA HIS A 66 4.54 14.93 22.15
C HIS A 66 5.79 15.16 23.04
N LYS A 67 6.01 16.40 23.50
CA LYS A 67 7.30 16.87 24.06
C LYS A 67 7.90 16.01 25.18
N ASP A 68 7.06 15.42 26.03
CA ASP A 68 7.53 14.81 27.28
C ASP A 68 8.09 13.38 27.11
N GLU A 69 7.85 12.72 25.96
CA GLU A 69 8.23 11.31 25.72
C GLU A 69 9.02 11.07 24.42
N LEU A 70 9.52 12.13 23.77
CA LEU A 70 10.26 11.95 22.51
C LEU A 70 11.59 11.20 22.71
N PRO A 71 11.87 10.16 21.89
CA PRO A 71 13.20 9.54 21.80
C PRO A 71 14.30 10.57 21.49
N GLY A 72 15.53 10.26 21.89
CA GLY A 72 16.67 11.17 21.70
C GLY A 72 16.90 11.51 20.22
N GLU A 73 16.74 10.53 19.36
CA GLU A 73 16.86 10.63 17.90
C GLU A 73 15.80 11.57 17.31
N ALA A 74 14.56 11.50 17.81
CA ALA A 74 13.48 12.38 17.37
C ALA A 74 13.76 13.85 17.74
N ARG A 75 14.32 14.09 18.93
CA ARG A 75 14.74 15.45 19.36
C ARG A 75 15.87 15.99 18.50
N GLN A 76 16.84 15.15 18.14
CA GLN A 76 17.93 15.54 17.24
C GLN A 76 17.40 15.87 15.85
N MET A 77 16.50 15.05 15.30
CA MET A 77 15.90 15.29 14.00
C MET A 77 15.11 16.61 13.96
N LEU A 78 14.33 16.90 15.02
CA LEU A 78 13.64 18.17 15.17
C LEU A 78 14.59 19.38 15.19
N ALA A 79 15.76 19.26 15.82
CA ALA A 79 16.74 20.35 15.89
C ALA A 79 17.32 20.74 14.52
N VAL A 80 17.27 19.83 13.54
CA VAL A 80 17.75 20.04 12.16
C VAL A 80 16.62 19.91 11.12
N GLU A 81 15.37 20.07 11.54
CA GLU A 81 14.19 19.96 10.68
C GLU A 81 14.28 20.73 9.35
N PRO A 82 14.78 21.98 9.30
CA PRO A 82 14.92 22.70 8.03
C PRO A 82 15.76 21.95 6.99
N ALA A 83 16.75 21.15 7.42
CA ALA A 83 17.57 20.34 6.51
C ALA A 83 16.76 19.19 5.89
N TYR A 84 15.93 18.49 6.68
CA TYR A 84 15.03 17.46 6.16
C TYR A 84 14.00 18.05 5.19
N LEU A 85 13.37 19.17 5.57
CA LEU A 85 12.37 19.84 4.72
C LEU A 85 12.93 20.34 3.39
N ASN A 86 14.21 20.71 3.34
CA ASN A 86 14.86 21.17 2.11
C ASN A 86 15.39 20.01 1.24
N ALA A 87 15.68 18.86 1.84
CA ALA A 87 16.24 17.70 1.14
C ALA A 87 15.19 16.75 0.54
N ILE A 88 13.98 16.69 1.11
CA ILE A 88 12.98 15.66 0.76
C ILE A 88 12.57 15.67 -0.72
N GLU A 89 12.34 16.85 -1.31
CA GLU A 89 11.92 16.98 -2.71
C GLU A 89 13.03 16.53 -3.68
N PRO A 90 14.28 17.02 -3.58
CA PRO A 90 15.41 16.49 -4.36
C PRO A 90 15.62 14.97 -4.19
N VAL A 91 15.46 14.46 -2.97
CA VAL A 91 15.60 13.01 -2.71
C VAL A 91 14.57 12.21 -3.48
N ILE A 92 13.29 12.61 -3.42
CA ILE A 92 12.21 11.91 -4.12
C ILE A 92 12.33 12.05 -5.63
N GLU A 93 12.65 13.24 -6.13
CA GLU A 93 12.88 13.47 -7.57
C GLU A 93 14.00 12.60 -8.13
N PHE A 94 15.10 12.47 -7.38
CA PHE A 94 16.22 11.60 -7.72
C PHE A 94 15.83 10.12 -7.69
N LEU A 95 15.15 9.66 -6.63
CA LEU A 95 14.73 8.26 -6.49
C LEU A 95 13.66 7.86 -7.52
N GLN A 96 12.89 8.80 -8.06
CA GLN A 96 11.98 8.57 -9.18
C GLN A 96 12.68 8.57 -10.55
N GLY A 97 13.99 8.80 -10.59
CA GLY A 97 14.78 8.89 -11.82
C GLY A 97 14.51 10.15 -12.65
N ARG A 98 13.76 11.13 -12.12
CA ARG A 98 13.38 12.35 -12.85
C ARG A 98 14.54 13.31 -13.03
N ASN A 99 15.46 13.32 -12.06
CA ASN A 99 16.65 14.16 -12.12
C ASN A 99 17.91 13.43 -11.65
N PRO A 100 18.53 12.61 -12.53
CA PRO A 100 19.76 11.87 -12.21
C PRO A 100 20.96 12.76 -11.87
N SER A 101 20.93 14.05 -12.23
CA SER A 101 22.03 14.99 -11.95
C SER A 101 22.18 15.33 -10.46
N LEU A 102 21.13 15.10 -9.67
CA LEU A 102 21.14 15.26 -8.22
C LEU A 102 22.08 14.28 -7.51
N ALA A 103 22.59 13.24 -8.20
CA ALA A 103 23.52 12.28 -7.62
C ALA A 103 24.74 12.94 -6.97
N LEU A 104 25.38 13.89 -7.67
CA LEU A 104 26.56 14.59 -7.17
C LEU A 104 26.26 15.38 -5.87
N LEU A 105 25.07 15.99 -5.82
CA LEU A 105 24.61 16.77 -4.67
C LEU A 105 24.27 15.86 -3.47
N LEU A 106 23.47 14.82 -3.69
CA LEU A 106 23.03 13.89 -2.66
C LEU A 106 24.18 13.07 -2.07
N ALA A 107 25.18 12.77 -2.89
CA ALA A 107 26.37 12.04 -2.49
C ALA A 107 27.40 12.90 -1.75
N ARG A 108 27.20 14.23 -1.67
CA ARG A 108 28.13 15.17 -1.02
C ARG A 108 28.04 15.06 0.51
N PRO A 109 29.17 14.96 1.22
CA PRO A 109 29.19 15.01 2.68
C PRO A 109 28.51 16.28 3.22
N GLY A 110 27.62 16.12 4.19
CA GLY A 110 26.91 17.21 4.85
C GLY A 110 25.72 17.80 4.08
N PHE A 111 25.39 17.29 2.88
CA PHE A 111 24.19 17.74 2.17
C PHE A 111 22.92 17.16 2.80
N LEU A 112 22.84 15.83 2.94
CA LEU A 112 21.72 15.18 3.62
C LEU A 112 21.94 15.19 5.13
N PRO A 113 20.92 15.50 5.95
CA PRO A 113 20.98 15.22 7.38
C PRO A 113 21.07 13.70 7.59
N GLN A 114 21.83 13.28 8.60
CA GLN A 114 22.16 11.88 8.83
C GLN A 114 21.77 11.47 10.24
N GLY A 115 20.86 10.51 10.36
CA GLY A 115 20.47 9.86 11.60
C GLY A 115 21.19 8.52 11.83
N PRO A 116 20.66 7.69 12.75
CA PRO A 116 21.28 6.42 13.15
C PRO A 116 21.54 5.46 11.99
N ARG A 117 20.72 5.45 10.93
CA ARG A 117 20.89 4.53 9.79
C ARG A 117 22.20 4.76 9.03
N PHE A 118 22.76 5.96 9.09
CA PHE A 118 24.06 6.27 8.49
C PHE A 118 25.26 5.76 9.30
N ALA A 119 25.10 5.47 10.60
CA ALA A 119 26.20 5.01 11.45
C ALA A 119 26.69 3.61 11.03
N GLY A 120 25.77 2.70 10.68
CA GLY A 120 26.09 1.36 10.18
C GLY A 120 26.83 1.35 8.83
N HIS A 121 26.79 2.46 8.07
CA HIS A 121 27.49 2.60 6.79
C HIS A 121 29.00 2.88 6.97
N ARG A 122 29.45 3.28 8.16
CA ARG A 122 30.87 3.58 8.42
C ARG A 122 31.77 2.33 8.54
N GLY A 123 31.18 1.13 8.60
CA GLY A 123 31.87 -0.11 8.97
C GLY A 123 32.55 -0.95 7.87
N SER A 124 32.47 -0.58 6.59
CA SER A 124 33.20 -1.31 5.53
C SER A 124 33.76 -0.37 4.48
N ALA A 125 34.94 0.19 4.75
CA ALA A 125 35.71 1.00 3.82
C ALA A 125 36.06 0.27 2.51
N ALA A 126 35.96 -1.07 2.48
CA ALA A 126 36.11 -1.90 1.30
C ALA A 126 34.88 -1.88 0.37
N SER A 127 33.67 -1.65 0.90
CA SER A 127 32.43 -1.65 0.10
C SER A 127 32.06 -0.28 -0.48
N SER A 128 32.42 0.82 0.20
CA SER A 128 32.11 2.18 -0.25
C SER A 128 32.98 2.69 -1.40
N ARG A 129 34.21 2.16 -1.55
CA ARG A 129 35.13 2.49 -2.66
C ARG A 129 34.76 1.85 -4.00
N ALA A 130 33.83 0.89 -4.02
CA ALA A 130 33.42 0.16 -5.22
C ALA A 130 32.09 0.64 -5.82
N LEU A 131 31.38 1.58 -5.18
CA LEU A 131 30.08 2.06 -5.63
C LEU A 131 30.23 3.24 -6.60
N SER A 132 29.43 3.23 -7.66
CA SER A 132 29.30 4.38 -8.56
C SER A 132 28.72 5.58 -7.80
N GLU A 133 28.90 6.79 -8.32
CA GLU A 133 28.30 8.00 -7.72
C GLU A 133 26.77 7.91 -7.62
N GLN A 134 26.13 7.39 -8.66
CA GLN A 134 24.69 7.14 -8.70
C GLN A 134 24.27 6.21 -7.56
N ASP A 135 24.99 5.10 -7.37
CA ASP A 135 24.67 4.14 -6.31
C ASP A 135 24.90 4.71 -4.91
N ARG A 136 25.94 5.51 -4.74
CA ARG A 136 26.22 6.20 -3.48
C ARG A 136 25.09 7.17 -3.15
N ALA A 137 24.64 7.95 -4.13
CA ALA A 137 23.50 8.85 -3.98
C ALA A 137 22.21 8.10 -3.66
N LYS A 138 21.89 7.02 -4.41
CA LYS A 138 20.71 6.17 -4.14
C LYS A 138 20.76 5.61 -2.74
N ARG A 139 21.92 5.08 -2.31
CA ARG A 139 22.08 4.56 -0.95
C ARG A 139 21.82 5.63 0.10
N PHE A 140 22.40 6.81 -0.03
CA PHE A 140 22.21 7.89 0.94
C PHE A 140 20.76 8.40 0.95
N ALA A 141 20.14 8.52 -0.21
CA ALA A 141 18.72 8.85 -0.34
C ALA A 141 17.83 7.79 0.33
N THR A 142 18.13 6.50 0.16
CA THR A 142 17.42 5.41 0.85
C THR A 142 17.60 5.50 2.37
N LEU A 143 18.84 5.66 2.87
CA LEU A 143 19.09 5.81 4.31
C LEU A 143 18.36 7.03 4.91
N TYR A 144 18.30 8.13 4.16
CA TYR A 144 17.57 9.32 4.55
C TYR A 144 16.06 9.06 4.70
N LEU A 145 15.45 8.32 3.77
CA LEU A 145 14.05 7.91 3.89
C LEU A 145 13.85 6.91 5.05
N GLU A 146 14.79 5.99 5.27
CA GLU A 146 14.75 5.04 6.40
C GLU A 146 14.81 5.75 7.75
N ASP A 147 15.66 6.76 7.92
CA ASP A 147 15.70 7.58 9.15
C ASP A 147 14.34 8.28 9.40
N LEU A 148 13.73 8.84 8.36
CA LEU A 148 12.39 9.46 8.47
C LEU A 148 11.31 8.41 8.81
N ALA A 149 11.42 7.21 8.26
CA ALA A 149 10.51 6.13 8.57
C ALA A 149 10.64 5.66 10.03
N ASP A 150 11.86 5.56 10.54
CA ASP A 150 12.11 5.25 11.95
C ASP A 150 11.52 6.34 12.86
N LEU A 151 11.62 7.63 12.48
CA LEU A 151 10.96 8.71 13.21
C LEU A 151 9.44 8.50 13.24
N ILE A 152 8.82 8.25 12.08
CA ILE A 152 7.37 8.02 11.98
C ILE A 152 6.96 6.86 12.88
N GLN A 153 7.70 5.75 12.80
CA GLN A 153 7.45 4.56 13.59
C GLN A 153 7.56 4.83 15.09
N ALA A 154 8.57 5.57 15.50
CA ALA A 154 8.82 5.85 16.91
C ALA A 154 7.88 6.89 17.53
N THR A 155 7.10 7.62 16.73
CA THR A 155 6.35 8.80 17.23
C THR A 155 4.88 8.84 16.84
N VAL A 156 4.54 8.73 15.55
CA VAL A 156 3.18 9.03 15.06
C VAL A 156 2.43 7.81 14.51
N SER A 157 3.15 6.77 14.10
CA SER A 157 2.55 5.57 13.52
C SER A 157 3.43 4.34 13.77
N PRO A 158 3.26 3.64 14.91
CA PRO A 158 4.07 2.47 15.31
C PRO A 158 4.12 1.32 14.28
N HIS A 159 3.16 1.28 13.37
CA HIS A 159 2.99 0.24 12.36
C HIS A 159 3.61 0.60 10.99
N PHE A 160 4.18 1.80 10.83
CA PHE A 160 4.79 2.22 9.58
C PHE A 160 6.21 1.65 9.40
N ALA A 161 6.53 1.16 8.20
CA ALA A 161 7.88 0.71 7.81
C ALA A 161 8.10 0.78 6.28
N LEU A 162 9.31 1.09 5.82
CA LEU A 162 9.67 1.21 4.39
C LEU A 162 10.22 -0.07 3.74
N SER A 163 11.29 -0.65 4.31
CA SER A 163 12.12 -1.66 3.61
C SER A 163 12.13 -3.04 4.30
N ARG A 164 11.34 -3.22 5.36
CA ARG A 164 11.11 -4.54 5.96
C ARG A 164 9.62 -4.76 6.13
N TYR A 165 9.04 -5.22 5.02
CA TYR A 165 7.79 -5.94 4.91
C TYR A 165 7.36 -6.45 6.26
N ALA A 166 6.30 -5.87 6.80
CA ALA A 166 5.18 -6.56 7.41
C ALA A 166 5.46 -7.72 8.40
N GLU A 167 6.67 -8.09 8.79
CA GLU A 167 6.98 -9.31 9.54
C GLU A 167 6.67 -9.09 11.01
N HIS A 168 6.94 -7.89 11.52
CA HIS A 168 6.55 -7.55 12.88
C HIS A 168 5.02 -7.43 13.03
N ILE A 169 4.30 -6.95 12.01
CA ILE A 169 2.82 -6.92 12.01
C ILE A 169 2.26 -8.30 11.69
N ALA A 170 2.81 -9.06 10.77
CA ALA A 170 2.36 -10.42 10.45
C ALA A 170 2.59 -11.40 11.61
N ARG A 171 3.65 -11.18 12.42
CA ARG A 171 3.87 -11.91 13.66
C ARG A 171 3.01 -11.42 14.82
N ALA A 172 2.70 -10.13 14.90
CA ALA A 172 1.85 -9.56 15.97
C ALA A 172 0.35 -9.64 15.68
N ALA A 173 -0.04 -9.77 14.41
CA ALA A 173 -1.42 -9.90 13.92
C ALA A 173 -1.80 -11.37 13.72
N SER A 174 -1.34 -12.26 14.62
CA SER A 174 -1.83 -13.63 14.69
C SER A 174 -3.29 -13.70 15.17
N SER A 175 -3.90 -12.56 15.52
CA SER A 175 -5.31 -12.48 15.87
C SER A 175 -6.00 -11.34 15.10
N PHE A 176 -7.16 -11.66 14.54
CA PHE A 176 -8.05 -10.71 13.88
C PHE A 176 -8.53 -9.59 14.83
N GLU A 177 -8.62 -9.88 16.12
CA GLU A 177 -9.02 -8.97 17.19
C GLU A 177 -8.08 -7.76 17.31
N THR A 178 -6.76 -7.99 17.29
CA THR A 178 -5.77 -6.91 17.33
C THR A 178 -5.91 -5.92 16.18
N ILE A 179 -6.30 -6.39 14.99
CA ILE A 179 -6.51 -5.52 13.83
C ILE A 179 -7.79 -4.70 14.01
N ILE A 180 -8.88 -5.31 14.49
CA ILE A 180 -10.13 -4.61 14.77
C ILE A 180 -9.90 -3.49 15.79
N ASP A 181 -9.19 -3.79 16.88
CA ASP A 181 -8.91 -2.82 17.93
C ASP A 181 -8.10 -1.64 17.38
N ALA A 182 -7.06 -1.91 16.57
CA ALA A 182 -6.28 -0.86 15.91
C ALA A 182 -7.14 -0.01 14.96
N VAL A 183 -8.10 -0.64 14.26
CA VAL A 183 -9.07 0.04 13.41
C VAL A 183 -10.11 0.81 14.25
N ALA A 184 -10.37 0.48 15.52
CA ALA A 184 -11.29 1.27 16.33
C ALA A 184 -10.69 2.61 16.80
N VAL A 185 -9.36 2.71 16.86
CA VAL A 185 -8.61 3.89 17.31
C VAL A 185 -8.66 5.02 16.26
N PRO A 186 -8.59 6.31 16.67
CA PRO A 186 -8.48 7.44 15.74
C PRO A 186 -7.35 7.28 14.71
N PRO A 187 -7.56 7.68 13.44
CA PRO A 187 -6.55 7.56 12.38
C PRO A 187 -5.22 8.24 12.74
N THR A 188 -4.12 7.50 12.59
CA THR A 188 -2.76 8.05 12.64
C THR A 188 -2.52 9.00 11.46
N LEU A 189 -1.40 9.73 11.46
CA LEU A 189 -1.04 10.60 10.33
C LEU A 189 -0.95 9.84 9.01
N THR A 190 -0.38 8.64 9.03
CA THR A 190 -0.25 7.79 7.86
C THR A 190 -1.62 7.32 7.37
N ASP A 191 -2.55 7.02 8.29
CA ASP A 191 -3.93 6.69 7.94
C ASP A 191 -4.62 7.89 7.30
N GLN A 192 -4.44 9.09 7.83
CA GLN A 192 -5.04 10.32 7.30
C GLN A 192 -4.59 10.57 5.86
N PHE A 193 -3.29 10.49 5.58
CA PHE A 193 -2.77 10.66 4.21
C PHE A 193 -3.25 9.58 3.24
N MET A 194 -3.34 8.33 3.68
CA MET A 194 -3.93 7.27 2.86
C MET A 194 -5.43 7.52 2.59
N LEU A 195 -6.17 7.98 3.60
CA LEU A 195 -7.59 8.28 3.49
C LEU A 195 -7.86 9.52 2.62
N GLU A 196 -7.01 10.53 2.65
CA GLU A 196 -7.02 11.67 1.72
C GLU A 196 -7.00 11.16 0.27
N SER A 197 -5.99 10.34 -0.08
CA SER A 197 -5.88 9.75 -1.41
C SER A 197 -7.08 8.88 -1.79
N LEU A 198 -7.55 8.02 -0.88
CA LEU A 198 -8.77 7.23 -1.10
C LEU A 198 -9.95 8.12 -1.50
N TRP A 199 -10.19 9.20 -0.77
CA TRP A 199 -11.35 10.06 -0.99
C TRP A 199 -11.27 10.84 -2.30
N GLU A 200 -10.08 11.29 -2.70
CA GLU A 200 -9.87 11.90 -4.02
C GLU A 200 -10.30 10.95 -5.15
N HIS A 201 -9.95 9.65 -5.04
CA HIS A 201 -10.36 8.65 -6.02
C HIS A 201 -11.86 8.38 -6.00
N LEU A 202 -12.47 8.23 -4.81
CA LEU A 202 -13.91 7.95 -4.68
C LEU A 202 -14.77 9.11 -5.16
N GLU A 203 -14.36 10.35 -4.90
CA GLU A 203 -15.09 11.56 -5.33
C GLU A 203 -15.01 11.75 -6.84
N ARG A 204 -13.83 11.50 -7.44
CA ARG A 204 -13.63 11.60 -8.88
C ARG A 204 -14.33 10.52 -9.68
N LEU A 205 -14.32 9.27 -9.19
CA LEU A 205 -14.77 8.10 -9.95
C LEU A 205 -16.18 7.63 -9.59
N ASN A 206 -16.66 7.97 -8.39
CA ASN A 206 -17.97 7.57 -7.87
C ASN A 206 -18.30 6.06 -8.10
N PRO A 207 -17.41 5.13 -7.69
CA PRO A 207 -17.60 3.70 -7.97
C PRO A 207 -18.74 3.11 -7.13
N SER A 208 -19.41 2.10 -7.67
CA SER A 208 -20.39 1.29 -6.92
C SER A 208 -19.79 0.03 -6.28
N LEU A 209 -18.62 -0.42 -6.76
CA LEU A 209 -17.86 -1.54 -6.23
C LEU A 209 -16.40 -1.12 -6.01
N VAL A 210 -15.89 -1.29 -4.80
CA VAL A 210 -14.47 -1.16 -4.47
C VAL A 210 -13.91 -2.54 -4.19
N ALA A 211 -12.87 -2.94 -4.93
CA ALA A 211 -12.18 -4.21 -4.75
C ALA A 211 -10.79 -3.96 -4.15
N LEU A 212 -10.58 -4.42 -2.91
CA LEU A 212 -9.32 -4.32 -2.19
C LEU A 212 -8.45 -5.55 -2.48
N THR A 213 -7.29 -5.35 -3.10
CA THR A 213 -6.31 -6.43 -3.29
C THR A 213 -5.33 -6.46 -2.12
N VAL A 214 -5.39 -7.51 -1.30
CA VAL A 214 -4.58 -7.67 -0.08
C VAL A 214 -3.59 -8.82 -0.29
N PRO A 215 -2.39 -8.56 -0.85
CA PRO A 215 -1.45 -9.62 -1.17
C PRO A 215 -0.73 -10.18 0.06
N PHE A 216 -0.45 -9.35 1.05
CA PHE A 216 0.33 -9.72 2.23
C PHE A 216 -0.39 -9.35 3.54
N PRO A 217 -0.08 -10.01 4.67
CA PRO A 217 -0.68 -9.69 5.97
C PRO A 217 -0.54 -8.22 6.38
N GLY A 218 0.58 -7.57 6.02
CA GLY A 218 0.80 -6.15 6.33
C GLY A 218 -0.22 -5.21 5.69
N ASN A 219 -0.85 -5.61 4.59
CA ASN A 219 -1.85 -4.78 3.90
C ASN A 219 -3.23 -4.81 4.60
N LEU A 220 -3.48 -5.77 5.49
CA LEU A 220 -4.82 -6.05 6.01
C LEU A 220 -5.36 -4.90 6.88
N TYR A 221 -4.54 -4.36 7.77
CA TYR A 221 -4.93 -3.22 8.62
C TYR A 221 -5.40 -2.04 7.76
N ALA A 222 -4.59 -1.67 6.76
CA ALA A 222 -4.92 -0.59 5.85
C ALA A 222 -6.18 -0.89 5.04
N ALA A 223 -6.34 -2.13 4.54
CA ALA A 223 -7.55 -2.55 3.84
C ALA A 223 -8.82 -2.34 4.68
N PHE A 224 -8.80 -2.70 5.97
CA PHE A 224 -9.95 -2.46 6.85
C PHE A 224 -10.11 -1.01 7.27
N ARG A 225 -9.05 -0.22 7.37
CA ARG A 225 -9.16 1.24 7.55
C ARG A 225 -9.85 1.90 6.37
N LEU A 226 -9.47 1.55 5.15
CA LEU A 226 -10.13 2.01 3.93
C LEU A 226 -11.61 1.59 3.92
N ALA A 227 -11.89 0.31 4.16
CA ALA A 227 -13.23 -0.23 4.13
C ALA A 227 -14.14 0.40 5.20
N HIS A 228 -13.64 0.56 6.43
CA HIS A 228 -14.35 1.23 7.52
C HIS A 228 -14.71 2.68 7.17
N SER A 229 -13.75 3.43 6.62
CA SER A 229 -13.98 4.81 6.16
C SER A 229 -15.07 4.88 5.07
N ILE A 230 -15.00 3.98 4.08
CA ILE A 230 -16.01 3.88 3.01
C ILE A 230 -17.38 3.57 3.60
N LYS A 231 -17.50 2.57 4.48
CA LYS A 231 -18.79 2.19 5.09
C LYS A 231 -19.41 3.34 5.89
N ASN A 232 -18.61 4.11 6.61
CA ASN A 232 -19.09 5.23 7.42
C ASN A 232 -19.60 6.42 6.59
N ARG A 233 -18.91 6.77 5.48
CA ARG A 233 -19.25 7.96 4.68
C ARG A 233 -20.08 7.65 3.43
N ARG A 234 -19.96 6.44 2.86
CA ARG A 234 -20.70 5.96 1.68
C ARG A 234 -21.09 4.47 1.81
N PRO A 235 -22.04 4.13 2.70
CA PRO A 235 -22.44 2.73 2.97
C PRO A 235 -23.02 1.99 1.75
N GLY A 236 -23.46 2.71 0.72
CA GLY A 236 -23.98 2.14 -0.53
C GLY A 236 -22.91 1.56 -1.47
N ILE A 237 -21.62 1.84 -1.23
CA ILE A 237 -20.54 1.23 -2.01
C ILE A 237 -20.35 -0.21 -1.52
N THR A 238 -20.41 -1.16 -2.46
CA THR A 238 -20.07 -2.56 -2.17
C THR A 238 -18.56 -2.71 -2.09
N ILE A 239 -18.05 -3.46 -1.11
CA ILE A 239 -16.63 -3.66 -0.90
C ILE A 239 -16.31 -5.16 -0.98
N ALA A 240 -15.42 -5.51 -1.90
CA ALA A 240 -14.88 -6.86 -2.02
C ALA A 240 -13.40 -6.89 -1.60
N LEU A 241 -12.97 -7.99 -0.99
CA LEU A 241 -11.58 -8.22 -0.62
C LEU A 241 -11.08 -9.51 -1.28
N GLY A 242 -9.87 -9.45 -1.83
CA GLY A 242 -9.18 -10.61 -2.39
C GLY A 242 -7.67 -10.49 -2.25
N GLY A 243 -6.92 -11.29 -3.00
CA GLY A 243 -5.45 -11.29 -3.00
C GLY A 243 -4.84 -12.42 -2.19
N GLY A 244 -3.50 -12.50 -2.19
CA GLY A 244 -2.73 -13.59 -1.58
C GLY A 244 -3.11 -13.88 -0.12
N TYR A 245 -3.37 -12.84 0.68
CA TYR A 245 -3.77 -12.99 2.08
C TYR A 245 -5.11 -13.75 2.22
N ALA A 246 -6.07 -13.47 1.35
CA ALA A 246 -7.35 -14.17 1.37
C ALA A 246 -7.17 -15.67 1.09
N ASN A 247 -6.25 -16.00 0.18
CA ASN A 247 -5.97 -17.36 -0.25
C ASN A 247 -5.17 -18.19 0.75
N THR A 248 -4.44 -17.53 1.66
CA THR A 248 -3.69 -18.20 2.73
C THR A 248 -4.46 -18.17 4.05
N GLU A 249 -4.69 -16.98 4.60
CA GLU A 249 -5.19 -16.80 5.97
C GLU A 249 -6.72 -16.84 6.07
N LEU A 250 -7.44 -16.42 5.02
CA LEU A 250 -8.91 -16.41 5.02
C LEU A 250 -9.55 -17.60 4.31
N ARG A 251 -8.76 -18.61 3.92
CA ARG A 251 -9.27 -19.77 3.17
C ARG A 251 -10.31 -20.59 3.94
N ARG A 252 -10.26 -20.53 5.28
CA ARG A 252 -11.24 -21.14 6.20
C ARG A 252 -11.93 -20.08 7.06
N LEU A 253 -12.30 -18.96 6.43
CA LEU A 253 -12.97 -17.86 7.11
C LEU A 253 -14.27 -18.34 7.79
N SER A 254 -14.36 -18.12 9.09
CA SER A 254 -15.51 -18.46 9.92
C SER A 254 -15.97 -17.32 10.83
N ASP A 255 -15.13 -16.31 11.04
CA ASP A 255 -15.47 -15.14 11.86
C ASP A 255 -16.34 -14.15 11.05
N PRO A 256 -17.62 -13.93 11.42
CA PRO A 256 -18.50 -13.05 10.69
C PRO A 256 -18.12 -11.56 10.79
N ARG A 257 -17.28 -11.17 11.76
CA ARG A 257 -16.86 -9.78 11.98
C ARG A 257 -16.01 -9.22 10.85
N VAL A 258 -15.38 -10.06 10.01
CA VAL A 258 -14.75 -9.62 8.74
C VAL A 258 -15.75 -8.84 7.89
N PHE A 259 -17.02 -9.25 7.93
CA PHE A 259 -18.08 -8.64 7.13
C PHE A 259 -18.70 -7.38 7.76
N ASP A 260 -18.15 -6.89 8.87
CA ASP A 260 -18.42 -5.54 9.37
C ASP A 260 -17.62 -4.48 8.58
N TYR A 261 -16.57 -4.90 7.88
CA TYR A 261 -15.71 -4.05 7.07
C TYR A 261 -15.97 -4.22 5.58
N VAL A 262 -16.05 -5.47 5.11
CA VAL A 262 -16.21 -5.80 3.68
C VAL A 262 -17.50 -6.58 3.44
N ASP A 263 -18.05 -6.56 2.22
CA ASP A 263 -19.28 -7.30 1.91
C ASP A 263 -19.00 -8.71 1.40
N TYR A 264 -17.87 -8.88 0.70
CA TYR A 264 -17.48 -10.10 0.03
C TYR A 264 -15.98 -10.37 0.18
N VAL A 265 -15.60 -11.64 0.33
CA VAL A 265 -14.21 -12.09 0.24
C VAL A 265 -14.11 -13.12 -0.88
N THR A 266 -13.31 -12.84 -1.91
CA THR A 266 -13.10 -13.74 -3.05
C THR A 266 -11.79 -14.51 -2.90
N LEU A 267 -11.80 -15.79 -3.28
CA LEU A 267 -10.62 -16.66 -3.26
C LEU A 267 -10.08 -16.98 -4.67
N ASP A 268 -8.84 -17.44 -4.68
CA ASP A 268 -8.03 -17.89 -5.81
C ASP A 268 -7.86 -16.79 -6.87
N ASP A 269 -7.87 -17.13 -8.16
CA ASP A 269 -7.74 -16.19 -9.28
C ASP A 269 -8.96 -15.27 -9.34
N GLY A 270 -8.74 -13.96 -9.37
CA GLY A 270 -9.77 -12.96 -9.12
C GLY A 270 -10.73 -12.70 -10.29
N GLU A 271 -10.35 -13.10 -11.50
CA GLU A 271 -11.08 -12.82 -12.74
C GLU A 271 -12.52 -13.38 -12.71
N ARG A 272 -12.66 -14.68 -12.41
CA ARG A 272 -13.97 -15.35 -12.37
C ARG A 272 -14.81 -14.92 -11.16
N PRO A 273 -14.30 -14.90 -9.91
CA PRO A 273 -15.05 -14.43 -8.75
C PRO A 273 -15.51 -12.99 -8.88
N LEU A 274 -14.67 -12.09 -9.38
CA LEU A 274 -15.03 -10.68 -9.52
C LEU A 274 -16.10 -10.48 -10.59
N LEU A 275 -16.00 -11.16 -11.73
CA LEU A 275 -17.05 -11.13 -12.76
C LEU A 275 -18.37 -11.68 -12.21
N SER A 276 -18.34 -12.82 -11.52
CA SER A 276 -19.51 -13.43 -10.86
C SER A 276 -20.17 -12.47 -9.86
N LEU A 277 -19.37 -11.77 -9.07
CA LEU A 277 -19.85 -10.75 -8.14
C LEU A 277 -20.50 -9.57 -8.87
N ILE A 278 -19.89 -9.08 -9.95
CA ILE A 278 -20.44 -7.99 -10.77
C ILE A 278 -21.78 -8.42 -11.40
N GLU A 279 -21.89 -9.65 -11.92
CA GLU A 279 -23.14 -10.21 -12.45
C GLU A 279 -24.24 -10.27 -11.37
N TYR A 280 -23.89 -10.67 -10.14
CA TYR A 280 -24.83 -10.67 -9.02
C TYR A 280 -25.30 -9.25 -8.68
N LEU A 281 -24.39 -8.28 -8.58
CA LEU A 281 -24.72 -6.89 -8.27
C LEU A 281 -25.54 -6.23 -9.40
N ALA A 282 -25.35 -6.65 -10.65
CA ALA A 282 -26.19 -6.23 -11.77
C ALA A 282 -27.59 -6.91 -11.78
N GLY A 283 -27.78 -7.98 -11.00
CA GLY A 283 -29.01 -8.77 -10.94
C GLY A 283 -29.11 -9.89 -11.98
N ALA A 284 -28.00 -10.23 -12.65
CA ALA A 284 -27.93 -11.28 -13.67
C ALA A 284 -27.65 -12.68 -13.07
N ARG A 285 -27.25 -12.75 -11.80
CA ARG A 285 -26.88 -13.97 -11.09
C ARG A 285 -27.43 -13.94 -9.65
N PRO A 286 -27.90 -15.06 -9.07
CA PRO A 286 -28.26 -15.11 -7.66
C PRO A 286 -27.03 -15.23 -6.76
N ARG A 287 -27.07 -14.61 -5.56
CA ARG A 287 -25.94 -14.59 -4.59
C ARG A 287 -25.38 -15.97 -4.23
N ARG A 288 -26.23 -17.00 -4.21
CA ARG A 288 -25.83 -18.40 -3.89
C ARG A 288 -25.00 -19.07 -4.99
N GLN A 289 -24.99 -18.51 -6.21
CA GLN A 289 -24.24 -18.99 -7.36
C GLN A 289 -22.98 -18.13 -7.60
N LEU A 290 -22.47 -17.44 -6.58
CA LEU A 290 -21.18 -16.78 -6.70
C LEU A 290 -20.05 -17.81 -6.86
N CYS A 291 -18.98 -17.43 -7.55
CA CYS A 291 -17.77 -18.24 -7.67
C CYS A 291 -16.81 -17.92 -6.52
N ARG A 292 -16.38 -18.95 -5.77
CA ARG A 292 -15.35 -18.86 -4.71
C ARG A 292 -15.44 -17.62 -3.81
N THR A 293 -16.65 -17.29 -3.35
CA THR A 293 -16.91 -16.05 -2.62
C THR A 293 -17.52 -16.36 -1.26
N PHE A 294 -16.90 -15.84 -0.21
CA PHE A 294 -17.51 -15.75 1.11
C PHE A 294 -18.34 -14.48 1.24
N TYR A 295 -19.43 -14.59 1.99
CA TYR A 295 -20.25 -13.47 2.41
C TYR A 295 -20.95 -13.76 3.74
N ARG A 296 -21.42 -12.71 4.40
CA ARG A 296 -22.28 -12.85 5.58
C ARG A 296 -23.75 -13.00 5.20
N ASP A 297 -24.38 -14.04 5.75
CA ASP A 297 -25.83 -14.20 5.79
C ASP A 297 -26.28 -14.27 7.26
N LYS A 298 -26.94 -13.20 7.73
CA LYS A 298 -27.23 -12.98 9.16
C LYS A 298 -25.94 -13.01 9.98
N ASP A 299 -25.81 -13.92 10.95
CA ASP A 299 -24.63 -14.06 11.81
C ASP A 299 -23.70 -15.21 11.38
N ARG A 300 -23.83 -15.69 10.13
CA ARG A 300 -23.05 -16.81 9.63
C ARG A 300 -22.26 -16.43 8.39
N VAL A 301 -21.04 -16.93 8.34
CA VAL A 301 -20.22 -16.91 7.13
C VAL A 301 -20.70 -18.01 6.19
N VAL A 302 -21.03 -17.64 4.96
CA VAL A 302 -21.45 -18.55 3.90
C VAL A 302 -20.42 -18.51 2.79
N PHE A 303 -20.02 -19.68 2.32
CA PHE A 303 -19.20 -19.84 1.13
C PHE A 303 -20.09 -20.24 -0.05
N ALA A 304 -20.11 -19.44 -1.10
CA ALA A 304 -20.73 -19.79 -2.37
C ALA A 304 -19.66 -20.13 -3.41
N ASN A 305 -19.88 -21.25 -4.10
CA ASN A 305 -19.06 -21.67 -5.21
C ASN A 305 -19.91 -22.41 -6.25
N ASP A 306 -20.26 -21.73 -7.33
CA ASP A 306 -20.92 -22.37 -8.46
C ASP A 306 -19.91 -23.20 -9.26
N ALA A 307 -19.98 -24.52 -9.11
CA ALA A 307 -19.09 -25.46 -9.79
C ALA A 307 -19.31 -25.52 -11.31
N SER A 308 -20.34 -24.88 -11.85
CA SER A 308 -20.58 -24.80 -13.29
C SER A 308 -19.78 -23.70 -13.99
N ASP A 309 -19.25 -22.73 -13.23
CA ASP A 309 -18.38 -21.70 -13.78
C ASP A 309 -17.08 -22.31 -14.31
N ARG A 310 -16.75 -22.00 -15.56
CA ARG A 310 -15.47 -22.38 -16.17
C ARG A 310 -14.39 -21.37 -15.82
N GLU A 311 -13.17 -21.82 -15.54
CA GLU A 311 -12.04 -20.90 -15.47
C GLU A 311 -11.75 -20.30 -16.85
N PHE A 312 -11.16 -19.11 -16.86
CA PHE A 312 -10.70 -18.49 -18.09
C PHE A 312 -9.35 -19.08 -18.46
N SER A 313 -9.19 -19.44 -19.74
CA SER A 313 -7.87 -19.71 -20.30
C SER A 313 -7.02 -18.44 -20.32
N MET A 314 -5.70 -18.60 -20.41
CA MET A 314 -4.76 -17.47 -20.45
C MET A 314 -5.10 -16.46 -21.57
N GLY A 315 -5.60 -16.93 -22.72
CA GLY A 315 -6.03 -16.07 -23.81
C GLY A 315 -7.32 -15.29 -23.52
N GLU A 316 -8.20 -15.79 -22.65
CA GLU A 316 -9.46 -15.15 -22.26
C GLU A 316 -9.31 -14.15 -21.10
N VAL A 317 -8.22 -14.27 -20.33
CA VAL A 317 -7.88 -13.30 -19.27
C VAL A 317 -7.49 -11.95 -19.91
N GLY A 318 -6.84 -11.99 -21.06
CA GLY A 318 -6.42 -10.80 -21.80
C GLY A 318 -5.14 -10.16 -21.27
N CYS A 319 -4.84 -8.95 -21.72
CA CYS A 319 -3.62 -8.24 -21.36
C CYS A 319 -3.82 -7.34 -20.13
N PRO A 320 -2.85 -7.29 -19.21
CA PRO A 320 -2.88 -6.32 -18.11
C PRO A 320 -2.82 -4.89 -18.66
N THR A 321 -3.40 -3.95 -17.92
CA THR A 321 -3.28 -2.51 -18.20
C THR A 321 -2.70 -1.78 -17.00
N TYR A 322 -1.71 -0.93 -17.23
CA TYR A 322 -1.15 -0.05 -16.20
C TYR A 322 -1.77 1.34 -16.21
N SER A 323 -2.74 1.58 -17.10
CA SER A 323 -3.46 2.86 -17.17
C SER A 323 -4.21 3.11 -15.87
N GLY A 324 -3.97 4.27 -15.27
CA GLY A 324 -4.49 4.66 -13.95
C GLY A 324 -3.45 4.58 -12.84
N LEU A 325 -2.34 3.84 -13.03
CA LEU A 325 -1.23 3.80 -12.08
C LEU A 325 -0.18 4.85 -12.41
N ALA A 326 0.39 5.49 -11.39
CA ALA A 326 1.38 6.54 -11.57
C ALA A 326 2.81 5.97 -11.71
N LEU A 327 3.08 5.27 -12.82
CA LEU A 327 4.34 4.52 -13.03
C LEU A 327 5.60 5.37 -12.81
N GLY A 328 5.61 6.63 -13.27
CA GLY A 328 6.74 7.55 -13.07
C GLY A 328 6.84 8.16 -11.65
N ARG A 329 6.10 7.65 -10.68
CA ARG A 329 6.11 8.09 -9.27
C ARG A 329 6.72 7.06 -8.31
N TYR A 330 6.94 5.83 -8.75
CA TYR A 330 7.58 4.79 -7.94
C TYR A 330 9.05 5.12 -7.67
N LEU A 331 9.59 4.58 -6.57
CA LEU A 331 10.91 4.91 -6.04
C LEU A 331 11.91 3.77 -6.29
N THR A 332 13.03 4.10 -6.93
CA THR A 332 14.17 3.20 -7.07
C THR A 332 15.06 3.28 -5.83
N ILE A 333 14.72 2.50 -4.80
CA ILE A 333 15.49 2.43 -3.55
C ILE A 333 16.61 1.37 -3.62
N LEU A 334 17.67 1.58 -2.84
CA LEU A 334 18.82 0.67 -2.78
C LEU A 334 18.98 0.05 -1.39
N ASP A 335 18.21 -1.02 -1.15
CA ASP A 335 18.21 -1.76 0.11
C ASP A 335 19.52 -2.53 0.34
N SER A 336 20.14 -3.03 -0.74
CA SER A 336 21.38 -3.80 -0.70
C SER A 336 22.34 -3.37 -1.81
N THR A 337 23.63 -3.29 -1.48
CA THR A 337 24.70 -3.06 -2.46
C THR A 337 25.09 -4.33 -3.21
N ASN A 338 24.53 -5.49 -2.84
CA ASN A 338 24.76 -6.76 -3.55
C ASN A 338 24.07 -6.71 -4.92
N PRO A 339 24.82 -6.86 -6.04
CA PRO A 339 24.26 -6.81 -7.39
C PRO A 339 23.08 -7.79 -7.63
N MET A 340 23.09 -8.96 -6.98
CA MET A 340 21.98 -9.93 -7.10
C MET A 340 20.71 -9.45 -6.40
N HIS A 341 20.84 -8.67 -5.33
CA HIS A 341 19.69 -8.13 -4.60
C HIS A 341 19.13 -6.87 -5.29
N ARG A 342 19.96 -6.15 -6.05
CA ARG A 342 19.54 -4.96 -6.81
C ARG A 342 18.49 -5.25 -7.88
N LEU A 343 18.53 -6.43 -8.50
CA LEU A 343 17.53 -6.85 -9.49
C LEU A 343 16.10 -6.78 -8.94
N TRP A 344 15.93 -6.91 -7.62
CA TRP A 344 14.62 -6.90 -6.96
C TRP A 344 14.17 -5.50 -6.51
N SER A 345 15.10 -4.54 -6.40
CA SER A 345 14.85 -3.18 -5.90
C SER A 345 14.94 -2.10 -7.00
N GLU A 346 15.69 -2.36 -8.08
CA GLU A 346 15.87 -1.44 -9.22
C GLU A 346 14.98 -1.75 -10.44
N GLY A 347 13.94 -2.57 -10.23
CA GLY A 347 13.01 -3.05 -11.26
C GLY A 347 12.27 -1.95 -12.03
#